data_AF-A0A8J5TXN6-F1
#
_entry.id   AF-A0A8J5TXN6-F1
#
_cell.length_a   1.000
_cell.length_b   1.000
_cell.length_c   1.000
_cell.angle_alpha   90.00
_cell.angle_beta   90.00
_cell.angle_gamma   90.00
#
_symmetry.space_group_name_H-M   'P 1'
#
loop_
_entity.id
_entity.type
_entity.pdbx_description
1 polymer ?
#
loop_
_entity_poly.entity_id
_entity_poly.type
_entity_poly.pdbx_seq_one_letter_code
_entity_poly.pdbx_strand_id
1 'polypeptide(L)'
;MLGLRQLSWVDKRLRQVFPGRAADFFGGMSIILVGDFFQLPPVANKPLYFDGPLKDLHEVSGQAAYKAFNHTAGFRLALEELRGLRLSIESWKLLSQRVQAKLSQCEVDKSILLSGSIARKLCHEYNYDHLVRLKQPAIQVMAKNIGNGADKATSEQAGNLAGQFPFPLTVSYAITVHKSQSITVDKMVTDLSERDFQTGLSYVAVSRVKMLEGLMIDAPFERASLHYDKLPDGVLMKVRDQDRRRQQQLDQPLSIPSFS
;
A
#
# COMPACT_ATOMS: atom_id res chain seq x y z
N MET A 1 2.68 -7.65 -2.35
CA MET A 1 1.21 -7.54 -2.23
C MET A 1 0.61 -8.91 -2.48
N LEU A 2 -0.27 -9.39 -1.60
CA LEU A 2 -0.79 -10.76 -1.63
C LEU A 2 -2.09 -10.85 -2.46
N GLY A 3 -2.16 -11.77 -3.41
CA GLY A 3 -3.38 -12.08 -4.18
C GLY A 3 -3.98 -13.46 -3.86
N LEU A 4 -5.17 -13.75 -4.39
CA LEU A 4 -5.91 -14.99 -4.12
C LEU A 4 -5.09 -16.26 -4.42
N ARG A 5 -4.43 -16.34 -5.58
CA ARG A 5 -3.61 -17.48 -5.97
C ARG A 5 -2.44 -17.73 -5.02
N GLN A 6 -1.78 -16.67 -4.58
CA GLN A 6 -0.65 -16.77 -3.66
C GLN A 6 -1.11 -17.28 -2.28
N LEU A 7 -2.24 -16.76 -1.77
CA LEU A 7 -2.80 -17.24 -0.49
C LEU A 7 -3.21 -18.71 -0.56
N SER A 8 -3.78 -19.14 -1.70
CA SER A 8 -4.11 -20.54 -1.97
C SER A 8 -2.89 -21.46 -1.94
N TRP A 9 -1.76 -21.02 -2.52
CA TRP A 9 -0.51 -21.78 -2.45
C TRP A 9 0.03 -21.89 -1.03
N VAL A 10 -0.04 -20.82 -0.24
CA VAL A 10 0.35 -20.84 1.18
C VAL A 10 -0.51 -21.84 1.97
N ASP A 11 -1.84 -21.76 1.85
CA ASP A 11 -2.78 -22.69 2.47
C ASP A 11 -2.48 -24.16 2.09
N LYS A 12 -2.34 -24.42 0.79
CA LYS A 12 -2.06 -25.76 0.27
C LYS A 12 -0.74 -26.32 0.79
N ARG A 13 0.32 -25.51 0.85
CA ARG A 13 1.62 -25.95 1.37
C ARG A 13 1.57 -26.25 2.86
N LEU A 14 0.89 -25.43 3.65
CA LEU A 14 0.76 -25.69 5.10
C LEU A 14 -0.04 -26.97 5.38
N ARG A 15 -1.13 -27.23 4.65
CA ARG A 15 -1.87 -28.50 4.75
C ARG A 15 -1.03 -29.73 4.38
N GLN A 16 -0.11 -29.60 3.42
CA GLN A 16 0.81 -30.68 3.05
C GLN A 16 1.87 -30.93 4.13
N VAL A 17 2.37 -29.87 4.77
CA VAL A 17 3.34 -29.97 5.88
C VAL A 17 2.69 -30.57 7.13
N PHE A 18 1.40 -30.30 7.36
CA PHE A 18 0.64 -30.80 8.52
C PHE A 18 -0.51 -31.73 8.09
N PRO A 19 -0.22 -32.96 7.61
CA PRO A 19 -1.22 -33.84 7.02
C PRO A 19 -2.33 -34.25 8.01
N GLY A 20 -2.03 -34.34 9.31
CA GLY A 20 -3.02 -34.61 10.36
C GLY A 20 -4.04 -33.48 10.57
N ARG A 21 -3.85 -32.32 9.95
CA ARG A 21 -4.76 -31.17 9.95
C ARG A 21 -5.03 -30.64 8.53
N ALA A 22 -4.89 -31.50 7.52
CA ALA A 22 -5.06 -31.09 6.13
C ALA A 22 -6.49 -30.61 5.79
N ALA A 23 -7.48 -31.00 6.59
CA ALA A 23 -8.86 -30.52 6.47
C ALA A 23 -8.99 -29.04 6.87
N ASP A 24 -8.19 -28.60 7.83
CA ASP A 24 -8.23 -27.24 8.38
C ASP A 24 -7.52 -26.26 7.42
N PHE A 25 -8.01 -25.02 7.36
CA PHE A 25 -7.26 -23.96 6.69
C PHE A 25 -5.88 -23.79 7.33
N PHE A 26 -4.88 -23.58 6.47
CA PHE A 26 -3.48 -23.40 6.82
C PHE A 26 -2.90 -24.54 7.68
N GLY A 27 -3.43 -25.76 7.56
CA GLY A 27 -2.99 -26.91 8.37
C GLY A 27 -3.28 -26.73 9.86
N GLY A 28 -4.30 -25.95 10.21
CA GLY A 28 -4.69 -25.67 11.60
C GLY A 28 -3.73 -24.73 12.33
N MET A 29 -2.89 -23.99 11.59
CA MET A 29 -2.05 -22.93 12.15
C MET A 29 -2.86 -21.65 12.38
N SER A 30 -2.56 -20.94 13.47
CA SER A 30 -3.07 -19.57 13.65
C SER A 30 -2.29 -18.64 12.73
N ILE A 31 -2.99 -18.06 11.74
CA ILE A 31 -2.42 -17.11 10.80
C ILE A 31 -2.92 -15.71 11.15
N ILE A 32 -1.98 -14.77 11.28
CA ILE A 32 -2.30 -13.35 11.45
C ILE A 32 -1.96 -12.64 10.14
N LEU A 33 -2.99 -12.16 9.44
CA LEU A 33 -2.85 -11.32 8.25
C LEU A 33 -2.81 -9.85 8.66
N VAL A 34 -1.63 -9.24 8.58
CA VAL A 34 -1.45 -7.81 8.87
C VAL A 34 -1.17 -7.05 7.57
N GLY A 35 -1.88 -5.96 7.38
CA GLY A 35 -1.65 -5.05 6.26
C GLY A 35 -2.89 -4.26 5.90
N ASP A 36 -2.70 -3.29 5.01
CA ASP A 36 -3.82 -2.58 4.41
C ASP A 36 -4.15 -3.20 3.05
N PHE A 37 -5.04 -4.18 3.10
CA PHE A 37 -5.46 -4.92 1.91
C PHE A 37 -6.23 -4.06 0.90
N PHE A 38 -6.59 -2.81 1.23
CA PHE A 38 -7.36 -1.92 0.37
C PHE A 38 -6.53 -0.75 -0.19
N GLN A 39 -5.23 -0.68 0.07
CA GLN A 39 -4.33 0.34 -0.49
C GLN A 39 -4.22 0.22 -2.03
N LEU A 40 -3.46 -0.76 -2.51
CA LEU A 40 -3.31 -1.04 -3.94
C LEU A 40 -3.68 -2.50 -4.22
N PRO A 41 -4.20 -2.83 -5.41
CA PRO A 41 -4.38 -4.22 -5.82
C PRO A 41 -3.04 -4.85 -6.24
N PRO A 42 -2.85 -6.17 -6.05
CA PRO A 42 -1.63 -6.85 -6.47
C PRO A 42 -1.46 -6.81 -7.99
N VAL A 43 -0.21 -6.66 -8.46
CA VAL A 43 0.11 -6.65 -9.90
C VAL A 43 -0.14 -8.04 -10.49
N ALA A 44 -0.95 -8.11 -11.55
CA ALA A 44 -1.30 -9.33 -12.30
C ALA A 44 -1.98 -10.45 -11.48
N ASN A 45 -2.54 -10.16 -10.30
CA ASN A 45 -3.33 -11.11 -9.52
C ASN A 45 -4.66 -10.49 -9.08
N LYS A 46 -5.67 -11.33 -8.79
CA LYS A 46 -6.90 -10.85 -8.15
C LYS A 46 -6.65 -10.52 -6.68
N PRO A 47 -7.15 -9.38 -6.18
CA PRO A 47 -7.02 -9.01 -4.77
C PRO A 47 -7.80 -9.97 -3.88
N LEU A 48 -7.42 -10.05 -2.60
CA LEU A 48 -8.06 -10.95 -1.63
C LEU A 48 -9.58 -10.70 -1.47
N TYR A 49 -10.00 -9.45 -1.57
CA TYR A 49 -11.40 -9.01 -1.46
C TYR A 49 -12.20 -9.13 -2.77
N PHE A 50 -11.66 -9.74 -3.82
CA PHE A 50 -12.38 -9.90 -5.09
C PHE A 50 -13.63 -10.78 -4.88
N ASP A 51 -14.80 -10.30 -5.30
CA ASP A 51 -16.09 -10.98 -5.12
C ASP A 51 -16.80 -11.37 -6.43
N GLY A 52 -16.17 -11.09 -7.58
CA GLY A 52 -16.69 -11.46 -8.89
C GLY A 52 -16.53 -12.96 -9.20
N PRO A 53 -16.97 -13.41 -10.39
CA PRO A 53 -16.86 -14.80 -10.79
C PRO A 53 -15.39 -15.24 -10.90
N LEU A 54 -15.08 -16.38 -10.28
CA LEU A 54 -13.78 -17.02 -10.31
C LEU A 54 -13.84 -18.26 -11.20
N LYS A 55 -12.92 -18.37 -12.16
CA LYS A 55 -12.81 -19.52 -13.08
C LYS A 55 -11.64 -20.44 -12.72
N ASP A 56 -10.68 -19.92 -11.96
CA ASP A 56 -9.48 -20.62 -11.56
C ASP A 56 -9.65 -21.25 -10.18
N LEU A 57 -9.37 -22.55 -10.06
CA LEU A 57 -9.56 -23.29 -8.80
C LEU A 57 -8.69 -22.72 -7.67
N HIS A 58 -7.47 -22.27 -7.98
CA HIS A 58 -6.60 -21.68 -6.97
C HIS A 58 -7.15 -20.35 -6.45
N GLU A 59 -7.73 -19.51 -7.32
CA GLU A 59 -8.42 -18.30 -6.89
C GLU A 59 -9.62 -18.61 -5.98
N VAL A 60 -10.42 -19.63 -6.29
CA VAL A 60 -11.56 -20.06 -5.47
C VAL A 60 -11.10 -20.51 -4.09
N SER A 61 -10.09 -21.39 -4.01
CA SER A 61 -9.54 -21.85 -2.73
C SER A 61 -8.92 -20.69 -1.93
N GLY A 62 -8.23 -19.76 -2.60
CA GLY A 62 -7.69 -18.57 -1.97
C GLY A 62 -8.77 -17.66 -1.40
N GLN A 63 -9.90 -17.51 -2.09
CA GLN A 63 -11.03 -16.71 -1.63
C GLN A 63 -11.70 -17.35 -0.40
N ALA A 64 -11.85 -18.68 -0.40
CA ALA A 64 -12.37 -19.43 0.73
C ALA A 64 -11.46 -19.26 1.97
N ALA A 65 -10.13 -19.39 1.79
CA ALA A 65 -9.16 -19.18 2.86
C ALA A 65 -9.16 -17.75 3.39
N TYR A 66 -9.27 -16.73 2.53
CA TYR A 66 -9.35 -15.33 2.96
C TYR A 66 -10.64 -15.00 3.72
N LYS A 67 -11.76 -15.61 3.33
CA LYS A 67 -13.06 -15.43 4.01
C LYS A 67 -13.08 -16.00 5.43
N ALA A 68 -12.18 -16.93 5.76
CA ALA A 68 -12.05 -17.52 7.10
C ALA A 68 -11.44 -16.56 8.15
N PHE A 69 -10.83 -15.44 7.74
CA PHE A 69 -10.35 -14.42 8.68
C PHE A 69 -11.51 -13.54 9.16
N ASN A 70 -11.76 -13.51 10.47
CA ASN A 70 -12.95 -12.93 11.12
C ASN A 70 -12.70 -11.67 11.98
N HIS A 71 -11.45 -11.28 12.23
CA HIS A 71 -11.13 -10.12 13.07
C HIS A 71 -10.39 -9.01 12.30
N THR A 72 -10.92 -7.78 12.36
CA THR A 72 -10.30 -6.58 11.76
C THR A 72 -10.44 -5.37 12.69
N ALA A 73 -9.38 -4.59 12.90
CA ALA A 73 -9.43 -3.33 13.65
C ALA A 73 -9.44 -2.11 12.70
N GLY A 74 -10.14 -1.03 13.05
CA GLY A 74 -10.31 0.16 12.21
C GLY A 74 -9.89 1.48 12.87
N PHE A 75 -9.46 2.47 12.07
CA PHE A 75 -9.04 3.81 12.51
C PHE A 75 -9.24 4.90 11.42
N ARG A 76 -9.74 6.06 11.88
CA ARG A 76 -9.81 7.43 11.31
C ARG A 76 -10.63 7.72 10.02
N LEU A 77 -11.74 8.46 10.25
CA LEU A 77 -12.79 8.88 9.31
C LEU A 77 -12.34 9.51 7.98
N ALA A 78 -11.46 10.53 7.98
CA ALA A 78 -11.08 11.21 6.72
C ALA A 78 -10.24 10.31 5.80
N LEU A 79 -9.40 9.46 6.39
CA LEU A 79 -8.66 8.44 5.66
C LEU A 79 -9.59 7.34 5.15
N GLU A 80 -10.63 6.99 5.91
CA GLU A 80 -11.69 6.07 5.48
C GLU A 80 -12.50 6.62 4.29
N GLU A 81 -12.82 7.92 4.31
CA GLU A 81 -13.55 8.59 3.22
C GLU A 81 -12.72 8.66 1.93
N LEU A 82 -11.43 8.98 2.02
CA LEU A 82 -10.50 8.89 0.88
C LEU A 82 -10.38 7.45 0.37
N ARG A 83 -10.29 6.46 1.27
CA ARG A 83 -10.21 5.04 0.92
C ARG A 83 -11.48 4.55 0.21
N GLY A 84 -12.64 5.07 0.61
CA GLY A 84 -13.94 4.78 0.02
C GLY A 84 -14.28 5.61 -1.22
N LEU A 85 -13.41 6.55 -1.65
CA LEU A 85 -13.64 7.51 -2.73
C LEU A 85 -14.93 8.31 -2.57
N ARG A 86 -15.28 8.62 -1.31
CA ARG A 86 -16.46 9.41 -0.95
C ARG A 86 -16.03 10.47 0.04
N LEU A 87 -15.31 11.46 -0.47
CA LEU A 87 -14.81 12.57 0.35
C LEU A 87 -15.95 13.53 0.70
N SER A 88 -16.25 13.66 1.99
CA SER A 88 -17.22 14.63 2.47
C SER A 88 -16.74 16.06 2.24
N ILE A 89 -17.65 17.04 2.29
CA ILE A 89 -17.29 18.45 2.16
C ILE A 89 -16.35 18.89 3.30
N GLU A 90 -16.56 18.35 4.50
CA GLU A 90 -15.75 18.66 5.69
C GLU A 90 -14.32 18.12 5.53
N SER A 91 -14.17 16.85 5.15
CA SER A 91 -12.86 16.26 4.87
C SER A 91 -12.16 16.94 3.68
N TRP A 92 -12.89 17.35 2.65
CA TRP A 92 -12.32 18.10 1.53
C TRP A 92 -11.83 19.48 1.97
N LYS A 93 -12.61 20.23 2.76
CA LYS A 93 -12.20 21.54 3.31
C LYS A 93 -10.94 21.38 4.16
N LEU A 94 -10.88 20.33 4.98
CA LEU A 94 -9.74 20.01 5.83
C LEU A 94 -8.47 19.76 5.01
N LEU A 95 -8.54 18.91 3.97
CA LEU A 95 -7.40 18.65 3.08
C LEU A 95 -7.01 19.90 2.26
N SER A 96 -7.98 20.70 1.82
CA SER A 96 -7.76 21.91 1.01
C SER A 96 -7.05 23.05 1.76
N GLN A 97 -6.90 22.95 3.09
CA GLN A 97 -6.07 23.87 3.87
C GLN A 97 -4.57 23.60 3.68
N ARG A 98 -4.20 22.42 3.18
CA ARG A 98 -2.82 21.96 3.04
C ARG A 98 -2.23 22.14 1.63
N VAL A 99 -2.92 22.89 0.76
CA VAL A 99 -2.40 23.25 -0.57
C VAL A 99 -1.19 24.17 -0.42
N GLN A 100 -0.10 23.92 -1.16
CA GLN A 100 1.18 24.61 -1.04
C GLN A 100 1.04 26.13 -1.05
N ALA A 101 0.18 26.67 -1.92
CA ALA A 101 -0.09 28.11 -2.00
C ALA A 101 -0.59 28.75 -0.68
N LYS A 102 -1.00 27.95 0.31
CA LYS A 102 -1.48 28.37 1.63
C LYS A 102 -0.48 28.07 2.75
N LEU A 103 0.65 27.44 2.46
CA LEU A 103 1.67 27.07 3.43
C LEU A 103 2.85 28.04 3.42
N SER A 104 3.58 28.12 4.52
CA SER A 104 4.76 28.97 4.62
C SER A 104 5.96 28.36 3.89
N GLN A 105 6.87 29.19 3.36
CA GLN A 105 8.06 28.71 2.62
C GLN A 105 8.95 27.78 3.47
N CYS A 106 9.03 28.02 4.79
CA CYS A 106 9.78 27.18 5.73
C CYS A 106 9.21 25.74 5.86
N GLU A 107 7.90 25.56 5.65
CA GLU A 107 7.28 24.25 5.67
C GLU A 107 7.53 23.46 4.38
N VAL A 108 7.67 24.17 3.25
CA VAL A 108 7.88 23.59 1.91
C VAL A 108 9.25 22.92 1.79
N ASP A 109 10.32 23.59 2.27
CA ASP A 109 11.71 23.19 2.00
C ASP A 109 12.17 21.90 2.71
N LYS A 110 11.35 21.31 3.60
CA LYS A 110 11.71 20.13 4.43
C LYS A 110 10.87 18.88 4.14
N SER A 111 10.20 18.81 2.99
CA SER A 111 9.21 17.77 2.70
C SER A 111 9.67 16.82 1.59
N ILE A 112 9.38 15.52 1.72
CA ILE A 112 9.65 14.51 0.70
C ILE A 112 8.54 14.54 -0.35
N LEU A 113 8.88 14.55 -1.65
CA LEU A 113 7.89 14.51 -2.72
C LEU A 113 7.42 13.06 -2.97
N LEU A 114 6.11 12.86 -2.82
CA LEU A 114 5.39 11.62 -3.04
C LEU A 114 4.21 11.91 -3.97
N SER A 115 4.38 11.78 -5.28
CA SER A 115 3.27 12.00 -6.21
C SER A 115 2.74 10.69 -6.80
N GLY A 116 1.41 10.58 -6.84
CA GLY A 116 0.69 9.47 -7.47
C GLY A 116 0.78 9.47 -9.00
N SER A 117 1.11 10.59 -9.64
CA SER A 117 1.20 10.72 -11.10
C SER A 117 2.64 10.68 -11.64
N ILE A 118 3.65 10.77 -10.77
CA ILE A 118 5.06 10.79 -11.19
C ILE A 118 5.50 9.37 -11.60
N ALA A 119 5.61 9.16 -12.91
CA ALA A 119 6.23 7.98 -13.48
C ALA A 119 7.64 7.79 -12.89
N ARG A 120 8.08 6.53 -12.74
CA ARG A 120 9.39 6.18 -12.17
C ARG A 120 10.53 7.03 -12.77
N LYS A 121 10.46 7.35 -14.07
CA LYS A 121 11.43 8.20 -14.78
C LYS A 121 11.53 9.61 -14.18
N LEU A 122 10.39 10.26 -13.94
CA LEU A 122 10.32 11.60 -13.37
C LEU A 122 10.85 11.64 -11.92
N CYS A 123 10.63 10.60 -11.10
CA CYS A 123 11.27 10.51 -9.77
C CYS A 123 12.80 10.48 -9.88
N HIS A 124 13.35 9.79 -10.89
CA HIS A 124 14.81 9.72 -11.08
C HIS A 124 15.37 11.07 -11.52
N GLU A 125 14.70 11.75 -12.46
CA GLU A 125 15.07 13.09 -12.91
C GLU A 125 15.04 14.09 -11.74
N TYR A 126 13.97 14.10 -10.93
CA TYR A 126 13.86 14.96 -9.76
C TYR A 126 14.97 14.71 -8.72
N ASN A 127 15.22 13.44 -8.40
CA ASN A 127 16.30 13.06 -7.48
C ASN A 127 17.66 13.49 -8.02
N TYR A 128 17.91 13.28 -9.32
CA TYR A 128 19.15 13.67 -9.97
C TYR A 128 19.37 15.18 -9.94
N ASP A 129 18.36 15.97 -10.30
CA ASP A 129 18.43 17.43 -10.30
C ASP A 129 18.74 17.98 -8.90
N HIS A 130 18.14 17.41 -7.85
CA HIS A 130 18.43 17.80 -6.47
C HIS A 130 19.88 17.47 -6.07
N LEU A 131 20.42 16.33 -6.47
CA LEU A 131 21.83 15.99 -6.21
C LEU A 131 22.77 16.96 -6.92
N VAL A 132 22.50 17.30 -8.19
CA VAL A 132 23.31 18.25 -8.96
C VAL A 132 23.33 19.63 -8.30
N ARG A 133 22.19 20.07 -7.75
CA ARG A 133 22.06 21.37 -7.06
C ARG A 133 22.89 21.48 -5.79
N LEU A 134 23.29 20.38 -5.16
CA LEU A 134 24.16 20.40 -3.97
C LEU A 134 25.54 21.00 -4.27
N LYS A 135 25.99 20.93 -5.54
CA LYS A 135 27.32 21.39 -5.98
C LYS A 135 28.46 20.84 -5.12
N GLN A 136 28.30 19.62 -4.61
CA GLN A 136 29.29 18.91 -3.79
C GLN A 136 30.03 17.86 -4.64
N PRO A 137 31.28 17.50 -4.29
CA PRO A 137 31.96 16.36 -4.89
C PRO A 137 31.14 15.08 -4.71
N ALA A 138 30.94 14.33 -5.79
CA ALA A 138 30.20 13.07 -5.77
C ALA A 138 31.16 11.87 -5.81
N ILE A 139 30.87 10.85 -5.00
CA ILE A 139 31.56 9.56 -5.07
C ILE A 139 30.68 8.59 -5.85
N GLN A 140 31.22 8.02 -6.93
CA GLN A 140 30.53 6.98 -7.68
C GLN A 140 30.74 5.63 -6.99
N VAL A 141 29.66 5.07 -6.44
CA VAL A 141 29.67 3.73 -5.86
C VAL A 141 29.16 2.73 -6.90
N MET A 142 30.06 1.94 -7.48
CA MET A 142 29.71 0.93 -8.47
C MET A 142 29.30 -0.38 -7.77
N ALA A 143 28.03 -0.77 -7.92
CA ALA A 143 27.59 -2.09 -7.48
C ALA A 143 28.24 -3.17 -8.34
N LYS A 144 28.85 -4.19 -7.71
CA LYS A 144 29.47 -5.32 -8.40
C LYS A 144 28.72 -6.60 -8.05
N ASN A 145 27.99 -7.13 -9.02
CA ASN A 145 27.41 -8.47 -8.90
C ASN A 145 28.54 -9.48 -9.15
N ILE A 146 28.78 -10.39 -8.19
CA ILE A 146 29.84 -11.40 -8.28
C ILE A 146 29.18 -12.77 -8.53
N GLY A 147 29.61 -13.48 -9.58
CA GLY A 147 29.12 -14.82 -9.93
C GLY A 147 28.47 -14.91 -11.31
N ASN A 148 28.55 -16.08 -11.95
CA ASN A 148 27.91 -16.32 -13.25
C ASN A 148 26.38 -16.25 -13.12
N GLY A 149 25.76 -15.33 -13.86
CA GLY A 149 24.31 -15.11 -13.83
C GLY A 149 23.82 -14.27 -12.64
N ALA A 150 24.72 -13.69 -11.83
CA ALA A 150 24.35 -12.87 -10.67
C ALA A 150 23.58 -11.59 -11.05
N ASP A 151 23.77 -11.08 -12.27
CA ASP A 151 23.02 -9.95 -12.85
C ASP A 151 21.57 -10.31 -13.22
N LYS A 152 21.27 -11.60 -13.40
CA LYS A 152 19.96 -12.13 -13.79
C LYS A 152 19.31 -13.01 -12.73
N ALA A 153 20.03 -13.32 -11.64
CA ALA A 153 19.52 -14.10 -10.54
C ALA A 153 18.40 -13.34 -9.81
N THR A 154 17.30 -14.04 -9.49
CA THR A 154 16.27 -13.47 -8.61
C THR A 154 16.82 -13.30 -7.20
N SER A 155 16.19 -12.47 -6.36
CA SER A 155 16.61 -12.26 -4.97
C SER A 155 16.71 -13.57 -4.16
N GLU A 156 15.96 -14.60 -4.55
CA GLU A 156 15.95 -15.94 -3.95
C GLU A 156 17.08 -16.84 -4.48
N GLN A 157 17.55 -16.59 -5.71
CA GLN A 157 18.61 -17.33 -6.40
C GLN A 157 19.98 -16.67 -6.30
N ALA A 158 20.03 -15.41 -5.88
CA ALA A 158 21.24 -14.68 -5.53
C ALA A 158 21.80 -15.27 -4.22
N GLY A 159 22.33 -16.49 -4.32
CA GLY A 159 22.90 -17.22 -3.21
C GLY A 159 23.96 -16.38 -2.52
N ASN A 160 23.84 -16.29 -1.19
CA ASN A 160 24.83 -15.74 -0.27
C ASN A 160 25.26 -14.31 -0.62
N LEU A 161 24.58 -13.32 -0.01
CA LEU A 161 25.14 -11.99 0.23
C LEU A 161 26.63 -12.16 0.59
N ALA A 162 27.52 -11.76 -0.30
CA ALA A 162 28.93 -11.64 0.05
C ALA A 162 29.03 -10.83 1.35
N GLY A 163 30.01 -11.10 2.21
CA GLY A 163 30.28 -10.30 3.42
C GLY A 163 30.65 -8.83 3.15
N GLN A 164 30.38 -8.32 1.94
CA GLN A 164 30.40 -6.91 1.58
C GLN A 164 28.96 -6.39 1.70
N PHE A 165 28.72 -5.60 2.75
CA PHE A 165 27.46 -4.94 2.98
C PHE A 165 27.09 -4.10 1.73
N PRO A 166 26.01 -4.43 0.98
CA PRO A 166 25.56 -3.56 -0.08
C PRO A 166 25.19 -2.22 0.55
N PHE A 167 25.64 -1.10 -0.04
CA PHE A 167 25.30 0.24 0.44
C PHE A 167 23.77 0.41 0.37
N PRO A 168 23.02 0.34 1.48
CA PRO A 168 21.56 0.21 1.44
C PRO A 168 20.91 1.59 1.41
N LEU A 169 21.46 2.48 0.57
CA LEU A 169 21.03 3.85 0.45
C LEU A 169 20.41 4.07 -0.93
N THR A 170 19.25 4.71 -0.95
CA THR A 170 18.65 5.24 -2.17
C THR A 170 18.40 6.72 -1.96
N VAL A 171 18.60 7.51 -3.01
CA VAL A 171 18.19 8.90 -3.02
C VAL A 171 16.66 8.95 -3.02
N SER A 172 16.09 9.78 -2.15
CA SER A 172 14.65 9.77 -1.87
C SER A 172 14.08 11.18 -1.69
N TYR A 173 14.56 12.17 -2.46
CA TYR A 173 13.88 13.46 -2.56
C TYR A 173 12.48 13.29 -3.18
N ALA A 174 12.37 12.37 -4.14
CA ALA A 174 11.10 11.88 -4.67
C ALA A 174 11.08 10.35 -4.76
N ILE A 175 9.96 9.73 -4.40
CA ILE A 175 9.69 8.32 -4.65
C ILE A 175 8.25 8.13 -5.16
N THR A 176 7.98 7.01 -5.82
CA THR A 176 6.62 6.69 -6.27
C THR A 176 5.74 6.23 -5.11
N VAL A 177 4.43 6.47 -5.20
CA VAL A 177 3.46 6.03 -4.17
C VAL A 177 3.50 4.51 -3.97
N HIS A 178 3.73 3.71 -5.02
CA HIS A 178 3.92 2.25 -4.87
C HIS A 178 5.11 1.87 -4.00
N LYS A 179 6.19 2.67 -4.02
CA LYS A 179 7.39 2.43 -3.21
C LYS A 179 7.24 2.96 -1.78
N SER A 180 6.27 3.83 -1.52
CA SER A 180 5.98 4.36 -0.18
C SER A 180 4.98 3.50 0.63
N GLN A 181 4.44 2.42 0.05
CA GLN A 181 3.36 1.65 0.66
C GLN A 181 3.63 1.14 2.09
N SER A 182 4.90 0.96 2.48
CA SER A 182 5.31 0.52 3.82
C SER A 182 6.07 1.57 4.63
N ILE A 183 6.17 2.81 4.14
CA ILE A 183 6.87 3.88 4.85
C ILE A 183 5.87 4.82 5.52
N THR A 184 6.31 5.45 6.60
CA THR A 184 5.62 6.56 7.24
C THR A 184 6.59 7.72 7.29
N VAL A 185 6.16 8.89 6.84
CA VAL A 185 6.97 10.11 6.77
C VAL A 185 6.36 11.18 7.65
N ASP A 186 7.21 12.04 8.22
CA ASP A 186 6.75 13.16 9.04
C ASP A 186 6.24 14.32 8.18
N LYS A 187 6.82 14.50 6.99
CA LYS A 187 6.39 15.50 6.01
C LYS A 187 6.38 14.92 4.61
N MET A 188 5.35 15.25 3.84
CA MET A 188 5.29 14.90 2.43
C MET A 188 4.61 15.97 1.58
N VAL A 189 4.94 15.95 0.30
CA VAL A 189 4.26 16.68 -0.78
C VAL A 189 3.59 15.66 -1.70
N THR A 190 2.31 15.79 -1.99
CA THR A 190 1.63 14.97 -3.01
C THR A 190 0.81 15.85 -3.92
N ASP A 191 0.51 15.36 -5.12
CA ASP A 191 -0.47 15.98 -5.99
C ASP A 191 -1.78 15.17 -5.98
N LEU A 192 -2.90 15.85 -5.78
CA LEU A 192 -4.26 15.29 -5.83
C LEU A 192 -5.12 15.96 -6.92
N SER A 193 -4.53 16.86 -7.71
CA SER A 193 -5.23 17.62 -8.76
C SER A 193 -5.62 16.72 -9.94
N GLU A 194 -4.77 15.74 -10.25
CA GLU A 194 -5.03 14.73 -11.27
C GLU A 194 -5.77 13.50 -10.72
N ARG A 195 -6.48 12.80 -11.60
CA ARG A 195 -7.11 11.52 -11.25
C ARG A 195 -6.07 10.42 -11.05
N ASP A 196 -6.32 9.62 -10.02
CA ASP A 196 -5.63 8.36 -9.77
C ASP A 196 -5.61 7.47 -11.03
N PHE A 197 -4.42 7.21 -11.57
CA PHE A 197 -4.27 6.24 -12.68
C PHE A 197 -4.59 4.81 -12.24
N GLN A 198 -4.40 4.52 -10.95
CA GLN A 198 -4.88 3.32 -10.27
C GLN A 198 -5.65 3.73 -9.02
N THR A 199 -6.83 3.17 -8.87
CA THR A 199 -7.76 3.56 -7.81
C THR A 199 -7.19 3.35 -6.41
N GLY A 200 -7.09 4.44 -5.63
CA GLY A 200 -6.67 4.43 -4.23
C GLY A 200 -5.24 4.95 -3.99
N LEU A 201 -4.55 5.43 -5.01
CA LEU A 201 -3.22 6.04 -4.88
C LEU A 201 -3.25 7.31 -4.03
N SER A 202 -4.26 8.15 -4.22
CA SER A 202 -4.47 9.34 -3.38
C SER A 202 -4.59 8.99 -1.89
N TYR A 203 -5.32 7.92 -1.56
CA TYR A 203 -5.39 7.40 -0.20
C TYR A 203 -4.04 6.86 0.30
N VAL A 204 -3.35 6.07 -0.52
CA VAL A 204 -2.04 5.51 -0.15
C VAL A 204 -1.05 6.63 0.15
N ALA A 205 -1.00 7.66 -0.69
CA ALA A 205 -0.16 8.84 -0.48
C ALA A 205 -0.53 9.54 0.84
N VAL A 206 -1.78 9.97 1.00
CA VAL A 206 -2.21 10.74 2.18
C VAL A 206 -2.02 9.96 3.49
N SER A 207 -2.21 8.64 3.47
CA SER A 207 -1.98 7.77 4.64
C SER A 207 -0.51 7.58 5.04
N ARG A 208 0.45 8.08 4.25
CA ARG A 208 1.88 8.01 4.63
C ARG A 208 2.27 9.02 5.70
N VAL A 209 1.48 10.08 5.88
CA VAL A 209 1.76 11.14 6.86
C VAL A 209 1.07 10.84 8.17
N LYS A 210 1.80 11.01 9.28
CA LYS A 210 1.28 10.77 10.64
C LYS A 210 0.21 11.79 11.05
N MET A 211 0.38 13.04 10.64
CA MET A 211 -0.41 14.18 11.07
C MET A 211 -0.72 15.09 9.87
N LEU A 212 -1.85 15.81 9.90
CA LEU A 212 -2.29 16.65 8.79
C LEU A 212 -1.28 17.79 8.48
N GLU A 213 -0.59 18.26 9.51
CA GLU A 213 0.44 19.30 9.46
C GLU A 213 1.69 18.86 8.68
N GLY A 214 1.88 17.55 8.52
CA GLY A 214 2.94 16.99 7.68
C GLY A 214 2.54 16.87 6.21
N LEU A 215 1.26 17.07 5.86
CA LEU A 215 0.77 16.95 4.50
C LEU A 215 0.92 18.28 3.76
N MET A 216 1.46 18.24 2.55
CA MET A 216 1.40 19.32 1.57
C MET A 216 0.80 18.79 0.28
N ILE A 217 -0.12 19.54 -0.30
CA ILE A 217 -0.71 19.24 -1.60
C ILE A 217 -0.18 20.25 -2.61
N ASP A 218 0.47 19.79 -3.66
CA ASP A 218 1.21 20.62 -4.62
C ASP A 218 0.29 21.66 -5.31
N ALA A 219 -0.89 21.21 -5.74
CA ALA A 219 -1.87 22.03 -6.44
C ALA A 219 -3.27 21.98 -5.79
N PRO A 220 -4.09 23.03 -5.94
CA PRO A 220 -5.52 22.95 -5.65
C PRO A 220 -6.17 21.79 -6.39
N PHE A 221 -7.11 21.11 -5.75
CA PHE A 221 -7.83 19.99 -6.34
C PHE A 221 -9.34 20.12 -6.12
N GLU A 222 -10.11 19.72 -7.12
CA GLU A 222 -11.57 19.74 -7.03
C GLU A 222 -12.08 18.52 -6.30
N ARG A 223 -13.07 18.69 -5.42
CA ARG A 223 -13.73 17.54 -4.77
C ARG A 223 -14.29 16.54 -5.80
N ALA A 224 -14.74 17.05 -6.95
CA ALA A 224 -15.28 16.25 -8.04
C ALA A 224 -14.23 15.35 -8.72
N SER A 225 -12.93 15.71 -8.70
CA SER A 225 -11.88 14.88 -9.30
C SER A 225 -11.71 13.55 -8.57
N LEU A 226 -11.99 13.54 -7.26
CA LEU A 226 -11.97 12.39 -6.36
C LEU A 226 -13.35 11.74 -6.16
N HIS A 227 -14.41 12.30 -6.75
CA HIS A 227 -15.77 11.76 -6.69
C HIS A 227 -16.05 10.87 -7.90
N TYR A 228 -16.71 9.74 -7.64
CA TYR A 228 -17.14 8.80 -8.66
C TYR A 228 -18.65 8.60 -8.57
N ASP A 229 -19.38 9.03 -9.60
CA ASP A 229 -20.85 8.84 -9.69
C ASP A 229 -21.22 7.36 -9.66
N LYS A 230 -20.38 6.53 -10.29
CA LYS A 230 -20.37 5.08 -10.14
C LYS A 230 -18.98 4.66 -9.66
N LEU A 231 -18.92 4.14 -8.43
CA LEU A 231 -17.68 3.60 -7.88
C LEU A 231 -17.15 2.49 -8.79
N PRO A 232 -15.82 2.43 -9.06
CA PRO A 232 -15.22 1.31 -9.76
C PRO A 232 -15.55 -0.01 -9.06
N ASP A 233 -15.77 -1.08 -9.83
CA ASP A 233 -16.14 -2.39 -9.27
C ASP A 233 -15.17 -2.87 -8.21
N GLY A 234 -13.87 -2.64 -8.41
CA GLY A 234 -12.83 -2.97 -7.45
C GLY A 234 -12.95 -2.23 -6.11
N VAL A 235 -13.61 -1.07 -6.05
CA VAL A 235 -13.88 -0.30 -4.82
C VAL A 235 -15.16 -0.78 -4.17
N LEU A 236 -16.19 -1.05 -4.96
CA LEU A 236 -17.43 -1.68 -4.47
C LEU A 236 -17.14 -3.02 -3.79
N MET A 237 -16.22 -3.81 -4.35
CA MET A 237 -15.69 -5.03 -3.73
C MET A 237 -15.07 -4.80 -2.35
N LYS A 238 -14.25 -3.74 -2.20
CA LYS A 238 -13.63 -3.37 -0.92
C LYS A 238 -14.68 -3.01 0.13
N VAL A 239 -15.64 -2.17 -0.25
CA VAL A 239 -16.73 -1.70 0.63
C VAL A 239 -17.56 -2.90 1.09
N ARG A 240 -17.96 -3.79 0.18
CA ARG A 240 -18.71 -5.00 0.54
C ARG A 240 -17.93 -5.93 1.47
N ASP A 241 -16.63 -6.12 1.26
CA ASP A 241 -15.81 -6.92 2.19
C ASP A 241 -15.69 -6.26 3.57
N GLN A 242 -15.57 -4.93 3.65
CA GLN A 242 -15.58 -4.19 4.91
C GLN A 242 -16.92 -4.31 5.65
N ASP A 243 -18.04 -4.11 4.95
CA ASP A 243 -19.37 -4.19 5.54
C ASP A 243 -19.65 -5.61 6.06
N ARG A 244 -19.30 -6.63 5.27
CA ARG A 244 -19.37 -8.03 5.69
C ARG A 244 -18.58 -8.27 6.99
N ARG A 245 -17.36 -7.74 7.08
CA ARG A 245 -16.49 -7.90 8.27
C ARG A 245 -17.02 -7.12 9.49
N ARG A 246 -17.58 -5.93 9.29
CA ARG A 246 -18.25 -5.15 10.36
C ARG A 246 -19.48 -5.88 10.89
N GLN A 247 -20.31 -6.44 10.01
CA GLN A 247 -21.47 -7.25 10.41
C GLN A 247 -21.04 -8.49 11.23
N GLN A 248 -19.99 -9.19 10.78
CA GLN A 248 -19.43 -10.33 11.53
C GLN A 248 -18.91 -9.96 12.92
N GLN A 249 -18.50 -8.70 13.15
CA GLN A 249 -18.11 -8.21 14.48
C GLN A 249 -19.29 -7.82 15.37
N LEU A 250 -20.41 -7.39 14.79
CA LEU A 250 -21.63 -7.04 15.53
C LEU A 250 -22.38 -8.29 16.00
N ASP A 251 -22.30 -9.39 15.26
CA ASP A 251 -22.94 -10.67 15.57
C ASP A 251 -22.17 -11.55 16.58
N GLN A 252 -20.98 -11.13 17.02
CA GLN A 252 -20.19 -11.83 18.04
C GLN A 252 -19.94 -10.90 19.24
N PRO A 253 -20.52 -11.16 20.43
CA PRO A 253 -20.15 -10.41 21.62
C PRO A 253 -18.64 -10.60 21.89
N LEU A 254 -17.96 -9.50 22.22
CA LEU A 254 -16.58 -9.48 22.69
C LEU A 254 -16.45 -10.38 23.93
N SER A 255 -16.23 -11.67 23.72
CA SER A 255 -15.87 -12.62 24.76
C SER A 255 -14.39 -12.45 25.00
N ILE A 256 -14.05 -11.57 25.95
CA ILE A 256 -12.71 -11.51 26.51
C ILE A 256 -12.47 -12.86 27.19
N PRO A 257 -11.49 -13.67 26.77
CA PRO A 257 -11.16 -14.87 27.50
C PRO A 257 -10.69 -14.45 28.89
N SER A 258 -11.42 -14.83 29.93
CA SER A 258 -10.93 -14.77 31.30
C SER A 258 -9.80 -15.77 31.42
N PHE A 259 -8.56 -15.27 31.43
CA PHE A 259 -7.41 -16.07 31.82
C PHE A 259 -7.50 -16.32 33.33
N SER A 260 -7.89 -17.55 33.69
CA SER A 260 -7.74 -18.14 35.02
C SER A 260 -6.46 -18.94 35.10
#